data_AF-A0A2D6S5Q2-F1
#
_entry.id   AF-A0A2D6S5Q2-F1
#
_cell.length_a   1.000
_cell.length_b   1.000
_cell.length_c   1.000
_cell.angle_alpha   90.00
_cell.angle_beta   90.00
_cell.angle_gamma   90.00
#
_symmetry.space_group_name_H-M   'P 1'
#
loop_
_entity.id
_entity.type
_entity.pdbx_description
1 polymer ?
#
loop_
_entity_poly.entity_id
_entity_poly.type
_entity_poly.pdbx_seq_one_letter_code
_entity_poly.pdbx_strand_id
1 'polypeptide(L)'
;MATLDGDLQKGTNYVRPVIPLLGISILIICLDQLTKIIVAQHIDYYNQKIVVIEGFFNLRHDRNSGAAFSLMQGQRTLLIVATILAMIFIAYYYFQFRHSLWMRVGLGFILGGAIGNLIDRIRYGEVIDFLQFGILPKYKWPTFNLADTAICIGAAMLIIYTIRTRKLNFEETFEN
;
A
#
# COMPACT_ATOMS: atom_id res chain seq x y z
N MET A 1 20.78 -0.53 -43.25
CA MET A 1 20.97 -1.22 -41.96
C MET A 1 20.63 -0.23 -40.85
N ALA A 2 19.35 -0.08 -40.52
CA ALA A 2 18.95 0.53 -39.25
C ALA A 2 19.32 -0.48 -38.16
N THR A 3 20.20 -0.09 -37.25
CA THR A 3 20.84 -0.99 -36.30
C THR A 3 19.81 -1.55 -35.31
N LEU A 4 19.73 -2.87 -35.22
CA LEU A 4 18.98 -3.62 -34.20
C LEU A 4 19.22 -3.09 -32.77
N ASP A 5 20.35 -2.43 -32.53
CA ASP A 5 20.70 -1.75 -31.27
C ASP A 5 19.77 -0.58 -30.89
N GLY A 6 19.18 0.13 -31.86
CA GLY A 6 18.29 1.26 -31.59
C GLY A 6 16.93 0.83 -31.02
N ASP A 7 16.42 -0.30 -31.49
CA ASP A 7 15.17 -0.88 -31.01
C ASP A 7 15.38 -1.63 -29.67
N LEU A 8 16.54 -2.26 -29.47
CA LEU A 8 16.94 -2.82 -28.17
C LEU A 8 17.12 -1.71 -27.11
N GLN A 9 17.76 -0.58 -27.44
CA GLN A 9 17.89 0.56 -26.53
C GLN A 9 16.53 1.18 -26.17
N LYS A 10 15.60 1.32 -27.11
CA LYS A 10 14.23 1.78 -26.82
C LYS A 10 13.52 0.84 -25.85
N GLY A 11 13.59 -0.48 -26.04
CA GLY A 11 13.02 -1.46 -25.12
C GLY A 11 13.59 -1.35 -23.70
N THR A 12 14.91 -1.22 -23.56
CA THR A 12 15.54 -1.06 -22.23
C THR A 12 15.17 0.23 -21.50
N ASN A 13 14.85 1.31 -22.22
CA ASN A 13 14.45 2.60 -21.65
C ASN A 13 13.03 2.61 -21.05
N TYR A 14 12.15 1.66 -21.41
CA TYR A 14 10.82 1.49 -20.80
C TYR A 14 10.82 0.54 -19.59
N VAL A 15 11.71 -0.45 -19.55
CA VAL A 15 11.75 -1.44 -18.46
C VAL A 15 12.43 -0.89 -17.20
N ARG A 16 13.50 -0.10 -17.36
CA ARG A 16 14.24 0.50 -16.22
C ARG A 16 13.37 1.33 -15.25
N PRO A 17 12.42 2.15 -15.69
CA PRO A 17 11.56 2.88 -14.77
C PRO A 17 10.51 2.01 -14.09
N VAL A 18 10.09 0.85 -14.58
CA VAL A 18 9.01 0.10 -13.88
C VAL A 18 9.53 -0.74 -12.71
N ILE A 19 10.83 -1.05 -12.70
CA ILE A 19 11.48 -1.93 -11.70
C ILE A 19 11.25 -1.47 -10.26
N PRO A 20 11.43 -0.18 -9.89
CA PRO A 20 11.22 0.25 -8.50
C PRO A 20 9.77 0.08 -8.06
N LEU A 21 8.81 0.33 -8.97
CA LEU A 21 7.39 0.17 -8.67
C LEU A 21 7.08 -1.31 -8.42
N LEU A 22 7.45 -2.20 -9.34
CA LEU A 22 7.15 -3.63 -9.22
C LEU A 22 7.94 -4.29 -8.09
N GLY A 23 9.21 -3.94 -7.93
CA GLY A 23 10.06 -4.46 -6.87
C GLY A 23 9.52 -4.12 -5.48
N ILE A 24 9.13 -2.87 -5.25
CA ILE A 24 8.50 -2.46 -3.98
C ILE A 24 7.14 -3.13 -3.80
N SER A 25 6.28 -3.16 -4.84
CA SER A 25 4.98 -3.81 -4.75
C SER A 25 5.10 -5.29 -4.36
N ILE A 26 5.98 -6.04 -5.02
CA ILE A 26 6.20 -7.47 -4.75
C ILE A 26 6.72 -7.66 -3.32
N LEU A 27 7.69 -6.85 -2.89
CA LEU A 27 8.22 -6.90 -1.54
C LEU A 27 7.11 -6.70 -0.50
N ILE A 28 6.28 -5.67 -0.67
CA ILE A 28 5.16 -5.38 0.24
C ILE A 28 4.15 -6.53 0.25
N ILE A 29 3.77 -7.08 -0.91
CA ILE A 29 2.84 -8.21 -1.00
C ILE A 29 3.40 -9.42 -0.26
N CYS A 30 4.67 -9.76 -0.47
CA CYS A 30 5.31 -10.89 0.19
C CYS A 30 5.34 -10.70 1.72
N LEU A 31 5.74 -9.53 2.20
CA LEU A 31 5.82 -9.24 3.63
C LEU A 31 4.44 -9.20 4.30
N ASP A 32 3.45 -8.59 3.65
CA ASP A 32 2.07 -8.53 4.14
C ASP A 32 1.48 -9.94 4.26
N GLN A 33 1.54 -10.73 3.18
CA GLN A 33 0.99 -12.08 3.18
C GLN A 33 1.73 -13.01 4.15
N LEU A 34 3.06 -12.91 4.25
CA LEU A 34 3.83 -13.69 5.21
C LEU A 34 3.43 -13.36 6.65
N THR A 35 3.35 -12.09 7.01
CA THR A 35 2.98 -11.68 8.38
C THR A 35 1.54 -12.07 8.73
N LYS A 36 0.60 -11.93 7.79
CA LYS A 36 -0.79 -12.39 7.96
C LYS A 36 -0.89 -13.89 8.17
N ILE A 37 -0.15 -14.71 7.41
CA ILE A 37 -0.10 -16.15 7.59
C ILE A 37 0.46 -16.51 8.96
N ILE A 38 1.57 -15.89 9.37
CA ILE A 38 2.18 -16.11 10.68
C ILE A 38 1.18 -15.81 11.79
N VAL A 39 0.53 -14.65 11.75
CA VAL A 39 -0.48 -14.26 12.75
C VAL A 39 -1.64 -15.25 12.77
N ALA A 40 -2.18 -15.60 11.61
CA ALA A 40 -3.33 -16.50 11.52
C ALA A 40 -3.05 -17.91 12.04
N GLN A 41 -1.79 -18.34 12.06
CA GLN A 41 -1.36 -19.65 12.56
C GLN A 41 -1.00 -19.65 14.05
N HIS A 42 -0.60 -18.51 14.62
CA HIS A 42 -0.05 -18.44 15.97
C HIS A 42 -0.92 -17.69 16.98
N ILE A 43 -1.93 -16.95 16.52
CA ILE A 43 -2.83 -16.18 17.38
C ILE A 43 -4.26 -16.61 17.13
N ASP A 44 -4.92 -17.14 18.16
CA ASP A 44 -6.32 -17.51 18.11
C ASP A 44 -7.20 -16.30 17.80
N TYR A 45 -8.21 -16.53 16.96
CA TYR A 45 -9.16 -15.52 16.55
C TYR A 45 -9.98 -15.00 17.76
N TYR A 46 -10.22 -13.68 17.80
CA TYR A 46 -11.02 -12.93 18.79
C TYR A 46 -10.50 -12.80 20.22
N ASN A 47 -9.95 -13.84 20.85
CA ASN A 47 -9.78 -13.86 22.31
C ASN A 47 -8.34 -13.79 22.82
N GLN A 48 -7.35 -13.88 21.93
CA GLN A 48 -5.94 -13.77 22.32
C GLN A 48 -5.30 -12.52 21.72
N LYS A 49 -4.53 -11.84 22.56
CA LYS A 49 -3.61 -10.78 22.14
C LYS A 49 -2.24 -11.10 22.70
N ILE A 50 -1.20 -10.88 21.90
CA ILE A 50 0.17 -10.90 22.38
C ILE A 50 0.52 -9.46 22.74
N VAL A 51 0.75 -9.20 24.02
CA VAL A 51 1.20 -7.89 24.49
C VAL A 51 2.68 -7.75 24.12
N VAL A 52 3.00 -6.81 23.23
CA VAL A 52 4.38 -6.53 22.83
C VAL A 52 4.95 -5.39 23.68
N ILE A 53 4.16 -4.32 23.85
CA ILE A 53 4.47 -3.20 24.75
C ILE A 53 3.23 -2.94 25.60
N GLU A 54 3.36 -3.12 26.91
CA GLU A 54 2.26 -2.96 27.84
C GLU A 54 1.62 -1.58 27.73
N GLY A 55 0.30 -1.55 27.61
CA GLY A 55 -0.48 -0.31 27.49
C GLY A 55 -0.40 0.42 26.13
N PHE A 56 0.44 -0.04 25.20
CA PHE A 56 0.68 0.66 23.92
C PHE A 56 0.52 -0.21 22.67
N PHE A 57 1.19 -1.36 22.59
CA PHE A 57 1.24 -2.16 21.35
C PHE A 57 0.94 -3.64 21.61
N ASN A 58 0.00 -4.18 20.85
CA ASN A 58 -0.41 -5.58 20.91
C ASN A 58 -0.49 -6.16 19.49
N LEU A 59 -0.17 -7.45 19.36
CA LEU A 59 -0.53 -8.24 18.20
C LEU A 59 -1.86 -8.96 18.45
N ARG A 60 -2.73 -8.95 17.44
CA ARG A 60 -4.03 -9.60 17.45
C ARG A 60 -4.25 -10.36 16.16
N HIS A 61 -5.25 -11.23 16.15
CA HIS A 61 -5.79 -11.78 14.92
C HIS A 61 -7.24 -11.30 14.82
N ASP A 62 -7.41 -10.13 14.20
CA ASP A 62 -8.72 -9.55 13.92
C ASP A 62 -9.04 -9.77 12.42
N ARG A 63 -10.34 -9.90 12.09
CA ARG A 63 -10.82 -10.01 10.72
C ARG A 63 -11.71 -8.81 10.42
N ASN A 64 -11.40 -8.11 9.34
CA ASN A 64 -12.09 -6.90 8.95
C ASN A 64 -12.83 -7.10 7.63
N SER A 65 -14.16 -7.19 7.71
CA SER A 65 -15.05 -7.27 6.55
C SER A 65 -15.31 -5.92 5.89
N GLY A 66 -14.82 -4.83 6.49
CA GLY A 66 -14.96 -3.46 6.00
C GLY A 66 -13.68 -2.89 5.39
N ALA A 67 -13.67 -1.56 5.25
CA ALA A 67 -12.52 -0.74 4.92
C ALA A 67 -11.84 -0.22 6.21
N ALA A 68 -11.08 0.88 6.10
CA ALA A 68 -10.54 1.59 7.25
C ALA A 68 -11.65 1.94 8.27
N PHE A 69 -11.32 1.87 9.56
CA PHE A 69 -12.28 2.04 10.68
C PHE A 69 -13.48 1.10 10.63
N SER A 70 -13.34 -0.04 9.93
CA SER A 70 -14.41 -1.00 9.67
C SER A 70 -15.66 -0.35 9.06
N LEU A 71 -15.48 0.68 8.22
CA LEU A 71 -16.56 1.25 7.41
C LEU A 71 -17.00 0.26 6.33
N MET A 72 -18.26 0.29 5.91
CA MET A 72 -18.79 -0.57 4.83
C MET A 72 -18.63 -2.08 5.09
N GLN A 73 -18.83 -2.53 6.34
CA GLN A 73 -18.78 -3.96 6.68
C GLN A 73 -19.73 -4.78 5.81
N GLY A 74 -19.29 -5.97 5.41
CA GLY A 74 -20.08 -6.88 4.57
C GLY A 74 -20.17 -6.46 3.10
N GLN A 75 -19.65 -5.28 2.70
CA GLN A 75 -19.69 -4.79 1.33
C GLN A 75 -18.50 -5.29 0.49
N ARG A 76 -18.20 -6.60 0.58
CA ARG A 76 -17.03 -7.23 -0.05
C ARG A 76 -16.88 -6.87 -1.53
N THR A 77 -17.95 -7.01 -2.31
CA THR A 77 -17.93 -6.75 -3.76
C THR A 77 -17.58 -5.29 -4.04
N LEU A 78 -18.17 -4.35 -3.30
CA LEU A 78 -17.89 -2.93 -3.46
C LEU A 78 -16.43 -2.62 -3.14
N LEU A 79 -15.87 -3.20 -2.07
CA LEU A 79 -14.46 -2.98 -1.69
C LEU A 79 -13.49 -3.56 -2.71
N ILE A 80 -13.80 -4.71 -3.31
CA ILE A 80 -13.03 -5.29 -4.41
C ILE A 80 -13.06 -4.35 -5.63
N VAL A 81 -14.25 -3.89 -6.03
CA VAL A 81 -14.41 -2.96 -7.16
C VAL A 81 -13.65 -1.66 -6.90
N ALA A 82 -13.77 -1.07 -5.71
CA ALA A 82 -13.05 0.14 -5.33
C ALA A 82 -11.52 -0.07 -5.40
N THR A 83 -11.02 -1.23 -4.98
CA THR A 83 -9.59 -1.56 -5.06
C THR A 83 -9.12 -1.69 -6.51
N ILE A 84 -9.92 -2.31 -7.39
CA ILE A 84 -9.62 -2.41 -8.82
C ILE A 84 -9.56 -1.01 -9.46
N LEU A 85 -10.54 -0.14 -9.15
CA LEU A 85 -10.55 1.25 -9.62
C LEU A 85 -9.31 2.03 -9.13
N ALA A 86 -8.91 1.85 -7.87
CA ALA A 86 -7.70 2.45 -7.34
C ALA A 86 -6.44 1.97 -8.07
N MET A 87 -6.34 0.67 -8.41
CA MET A 87 -5.21 0.14 -9.19
C MET A 87 -5.16 0.71 -10.62
N ILE A 88 -6.32 0.89 -11.27
CA ILE A 88 -6.39 1.55 -12.58
C ILE A 88 -5.90 3.00 -12.48
N PHE A 89 -6.30 3.72 -11.42
CA PHE A 89 -5.85 5.09 -11.18
C PHE A 89 -4.33 5.16 -10.91
N ILE A 90 -3.76 4.20 -10.18
CA ILE A 90 -2.31 4.08 -9.97
C ILE A 90 -1.58 3.86 -11.31
N ALA A 91 -2.11 2.99 -12.17
CA ALA A 91 -1.53 2.76 -13.49
C ALA A 91 -1.56 4.04 -14.34
N TYR A 92 -2.67 4.77 -14.33
CA TYR A 92 -2.78 6.08 -14.98
C TYR A 92 -1.75 7.09 -14.44
N TYR A 93 -1.64 7.24 -13.12
CA TYR A 93 -0.68 8.15 -12.48
C TYR A 93 0.78 7.78 -12.74
N TYR A 94 1.07 6.48 -12.82
CA TYR A 94 2.40 6.02 -13.18
C TYR A 94 2.82 6.58 -14.53
N PHE A 95 1.98 6.50 -15.56
CA PHE A 95 2.34 7.01 -16.88
C PHE A 95 2.57 8.52 -16.91
N GLN A 96 1.87 9.28 -16.07
CA GLN A 96 2.03 10.74 -15.97
C GLN A 96 3.34 11.14 -15.26
N PHE A 97 3.79 10.37 -14.26
CA PHE A 97 4.87 10.79 -13.35
C PHE A 97 6.03 9.78 -13.26
N ARG A 98 6.12 8.85 -14.22
CA ARG A 98 7.14 7.77 -14.26
C ARG A 98 8.58 8.24 -14.23
N HIS A 99 8.87 9.52 -14.43
CA HIS A 99 10.23 10.06 -14.42
C HIS A 99 10.81 10.18 -12.99
N SER A 100 9.97 10.38 -11.98
CA SER A 100 10.40 10.54 -10.58
C SER A 100 10.55 9.20 -9.86
N LEU A 101 11.76 8.87 -9.39
CA LEU A 101 11.98 7.67 -8.58
C LEU A 101 11.10 7.67 -7.32
N TRP A 102 10.96 8.83 -6.67
CA TRP A 102 10.12 9.00 -5.48
C TRP A 102 8.66 8.62 -5.77
N MET A 103 8.13 9.07 -6.90
CA MET A 103 6.77 8.73 -7.30
C MET A 103 6.63 7.23 -7.58
N ARG A 104 7.59 6.64 -8.29
CA ARG A 104 7.57 5.21 -8.61
C ARG A 104 7.58 4.33 -7.37
N VAL A 105 8.41 4.68 -6.39
CA VAL A 105 8.46 3.98 -5.09
C VAL A 105 7.13 4.16 -4.34
N GLY A 106 6.62 5.39 -4.25
CA GLY A 106 5.33 5.67 -3.60
C GLY A 106 4.15 4.91 -4.22
N LEU A 107 4.06 4.87 -5.56
CA LEU A 107 3.06 4.08 -6.27
C LEU A 107 3.24 2.57 -6.04
N GLY A 108 4.48 2.09 -5.91
CA GLY A 108 4.78 0.71 -5.54
C GLY A 108 4.26 0.34 -4.15
N PHE A 109 4.42 1.23 -3.17
CA PHE A 109 3.86 1.04 -1.82
C PHE A 109 2.32 0.92 -1.84
N ILE A 110 1.64 1.83 -2.55
CA ILE A 110 0.17 1.80 -2.65
C ILE A 110 -0.29 0.55 -3.40
N LEU A 111 0.33 0.22 -4.53
CA LEU A 111 -0.04 -0.94 -5.34
C LEU A 111 0.17 -2.25 -4.56
N GLY A 112 1.31 -2.41 -3.90
CA GLY A 112 1.60 -3.58 -3.07
C GLY A 112 0.59 -3.75 -1.94
N GLY A 113 0.28 -2.68 -1.21
CA GLY A 113 -0.71 -2.74 -0.12
C GLY A 113 -2.13 -3.00 -0.63
N ALA A 114 -2.53 -2.35 -1.74
CA ALA A 114 -3.84 -2.59 -2.36
C ALA A 114 -4.01 -4.06 -2.77
N ILE A 115 -3.00 -4.65 -3.41
CA ILE A 115 -3.01 -6.06 -3.81
C ILE A 115 -2.99 -6.98 -2.58
N GLY A 116 -2.17 -6.70 -1.56
CA GLY A 116 -2.13 -7.52 -0.33
C GLY A 116 -3.50 -7.65 0.34
N ASN A 117 -4.20 -6.54 0.50
CA ASN A 117 -5.56 -6.54 1.05
C ASN A 117 -6.62 -7.12 0.09
N LEU A 118 -6.43 -6.99 -1.23
CA LEU A 118 -7.31 -7.61 -2.23
C LEU A 118 -7.21 -9.14 -2.19
N ILE A 119 -5.99 -9.68 -2.01
CA ILE A 119 -5.76 -11.13 -1.90
C ILE A 119 -6.60 -11.70 -0.76
N ASP A 120 -6.57 -11.08 0.42
CA ASP A 120 -7.36 -11.53 1.56
C ASP A 120 -8.87 -11.46 1.28
N ARG A 121 -9.36 -10.34 0.72
CA ARG A 121 -10.77 -10.20 0.36
C ARG A 121 -11.24 -11.23 -0.66
N ILE A 122 -10.37 -11.67 -1.58
CA ILE A 122 -10.68 -12.74 -2.54
C ILE A 122 -10.67 -14.10 -1.83
N ARG A 123 -9.66 -14.38 -1.01
CA ARG A 123 -9.47 -15.70 -0.38
C ARG A 123 -10.40 -15.97 0.80
N TYR A 124 -10.56 -14.98 1.67
CA TYR A 124 -11.25 -15.11 2.96
C TYR A 124 -12.54 -14.29 3.04
N GLY A 125 -12.74 -13.34 2.13
CA GLY A 125 -13.88 -12.42 2.18
C GLY A 125 -13.67 -11.21 3.11
N GLU A 126 -12.61 -11.24 3.92
CA GLU A 126 -12.25 -10.26 4.93
C GLU A 126 -10.73 -10.08 4.92
N VAL A 127 -10.25 -8.98 5.49
CA VAL A 127 -8.82 -8.68 5.65
C VAL A 127 -8.33 -9.14 7.02
N ILE A 128 -7.13 -9.71 7.09
CA ILE A 128 -6.47 -10.03 8.37
C ILE A 128 -5.77 -8.77 8.90
N ASP A 129 -6.22 -8.29 10.06
CA ASP A 129 -5.64 -7.16 10.76
C ASP A 129 -4.99 -7.62 12.06
N PHE A 130 -3.81 -7.08 12.38
CA PHE A 130 -3.02 -7.62 13.49
C PHE A 130 -2.20 -6.62 14.29
N LEU A 131 -1.97 -5.41 13.78
CA LEU A 131 -1.28 -4.34 14.48
C LEU A 131 -2.28 -3.51 15.27
N GLN A 132 -2.31 -3.65 16.60
CA GLN A 132 -3.16 -2.85 17.47
C GLN A 132 -2.31 -1.92 18.34
N PHE A 133 -2.42 -0.62 18.07
CA PHE A 133 -1.83 0.44 18.87
C PHE A 133 -2.89 1.17 19.71
N GLY A 134 -2.49 1.73 20.83
CA GLY A 134 -3.37 2.53 21.68
C GLY A 134 -2.59 3.40 22.66
N ILE A 135 -3.29 4.36 23.26
CA ILE A 135 -2.78 5.18 24.35
C ILE A 135 -3.70 4.91 25.53
N LEU A 136 -3.17 4.30 26.59
CA LEU A 136 -3.96 3.78 27.72
C LEU A 136 -4.88 2.61 27.29
N PRO A 137 -5.28 1.71 28.20
CA PRO A 137 -6.09 0.54 27.85
C PRO A 137 -7.43 0.84 27.14
N LYS A 138 -7.94 2.07 27.30
CA LYS A 138 -9.26 2.51 26.82
C LYS A 138 -9.25 3.11 25.41
N TYR A 139 -8.17 3.74 24.96
CA TYR A 139 -8.13 4.42 23.66
C TYR A 139 -7.26 3.65 22.69
N LYS A 140 -7.90 2.88 21.82
CA LYS A 140 -7.23 2.04 20.83
C LYS A 140 -7.48 2.58 19.44
N TRP A 141 -6.41 2.68 18.66
CA TRP A 141 -6.51 2.87 17.22
C TRP A 141 -7.09 1.58 16.60
N PRO A 142 -7.87 1.67 15.52
CA PRO A 142 -8.34 0.48 14.80
C PRO A 142 -7.17 -0.42 14.44
N THR A 143 -7.33 -1.73 14.61
CA THR A 143 -6.30 -2.69 14.19
C THR A 143 -6.08 -2.57 12.67
N PHE A 144 -4.84 -2.65 12.22
CA PHE A 144 -4.46 -2.57 10.80
C PHE A 144 -3.36 -3.58 10.48
N ASN A 145 -2.87 -3.58 9.24
CA ASN A 145 -1.81 -4.50 8.79
C ASN A 145 -0.69 -3.81 8.00
N LEU A 146 0.24 -4.62 7.48
CA LEU A 146 1.37 -4.13 6.69
C LEU A 146 0.93 -3.52 5.36
N ALA A 147 -0.08 -4.08 4.70
CA ALA A 147 -0.68 -3.49 3.49
C ALA A 147 -1.26 -2.09 3.75
N ASP A 148 -1.99 -1.87 4.85
CA ASP A 148 -2.52 -0.55 5.21
C ASP A 148 -1.39 0.44 5.49
N THR A 149 -0.35 0.00 6.22
CA THR A 149 0.84 0.79 6.49
C THR A 149 1.52 1.24 5.19
N ALA A 150 1.65 0.33 4.23
CA ALA A 150 2.23 0.61 2.91
C ALA A 150 1.38 1.63 2.14
N ILE A 151 0.05 1.48 2.14
CA ILE A 151 -0.85 2.46 1.51
C ILE A 151 -0.66 3.85 2.13
N CYS A 152 -0.62 3.95 3.47
CA CYS A 152 -0.40 5.23 4.17
C CYS A 152 0.95 5.87 3.81
N ILE A 153 2.04 5.10 3.79
CA ILE A 153 3.37 5.59 3.41
C ILE A 153 3.36 6.07 1.95
N GLY A 154 2.84 5.27 1.03
CA GLY A 154 2.77 5.63 -0.38
C GLY A 154 1.92 6.89 -0.63
N ALA A 155 0.77 7.01 0.05
CA ALA A 155 -0.07 8.20 -0.01
C ALA A 155 0.67 9.45 0.50
N ALA A 156 1.37 9.35 1.64
CA ALA A 156 2.19 10.44 2.16
C ALA A 156 3.30 10.85 1.18
N MET A 157 3.96 9.88 0.52
CA MET A 157 4.96 10.16 -0.51
C MET A 157 4.39 10.94 -1.69
N LEU A 158 3.19 10.56 -2.18
CA LEU A 158 2.49 11.25 -3.27
C LEU A 158 2.12 12.70 -2.88
N ILE A 159 1.63 12.90 -1.65
CA ILE A 159 1.30 14.24 -1.13
C ILE A 159 2.56 15.11 -1.05
N ILE A 160 3.65 14.59 -0.48
CA ILE A 160 4.92 15.31 -0.37
C ILE A 160 5.46 15.69 -1.76
N TYR A 161 5.40 14.77 -2.72
CA TYR A 161 5.82 15.05 -4.09
C TYR A 161 5.01 16.18 -4.72
N THR A 162 3.68 16.16 -4.53
CA THR A 162 2.77 17.15 -5.08
C THR A 162 3.01 18.53 -4.49
N ILE A 163 3.21 18.63 -3.17
CA ILE A 163 3.50 19.90 -2.48
C ILE A 163 4.84 20.48 -2.96
N ARG A 164 5.89 19.65 -3.06
CA ARG A 164 7.21 20.10 -3.53
C ARG A 164 7.19 20.57 -4.98
N THR A 165 6.54 19.82 -5.86
CA THR A 165 6.43 20.18 -7.29
C THR A 165 5.68 21.49 -7.48
N ARG A 166 4.59 21.71 -6.73
CA ARG A 166 3.86 22.99 -6.78
C ARG A 166 4.70 24.17 -6.30
N LYS A 167 5.49 23.98 -5.25
CA LYS A 167 6.35 25.05 -4.70
C LYS A 167 7.43 25.47 -5.71
N LEU A 168 8.08 24.50 -6.37
CA LEU A 168 9.09 24.76 -7.39
C LEU A 168 8.51 25.56 -8.57
N ASN A 169 7.35 25.14 -9.08
CA ASN A 169 6.69 25.85 -10.18
C ASN A 169 6.27 27.27 -9.79
N PHE A 170 5.88 27.49 -8.53
CA PHE A 170 5.55 28.82 -8.02
C PHE A 170 6.80 29.72 -8.01
N GLU A 171 7.92 29.28 -7.43
CA GLU A 171 9.17 30.06 -7.38
C GLU A 171 9.68 30.42 -8.79
N GLU A 172 9.64 29.49 -9.76
CA GLU A 172 9.99 29.77 -11.16
C GLU A 172 9.10 30.84 -11.81
N THR A 173 7.86 31.03 -11.34
CA THR A 173 6.94 32.02 -11.91
C THR A 173 7.26 33.44 -11.45
N PHE A 174 7.95 33.63 -10.32
CA PHE A 174 8.34 34.95 -9.79
C PHE A 174 9.80 35.34 -10.07
N GLU A 175 10.61 34.39 -10.53
CA GLU A 175 11.99 34.66 -10.98
C GLU A 175 12.10 35.00 -12.47
N ASN A 176 11.04 34.77 -13.26
CA ASN A 176 10.94 35.13 -14.69
C ASN A 176 10.03 36.34 -14.92
#